data_AF-A0AAV9RP35-F1
#
_entry.id   AF-A0AAV9RP35-F1
#
_cell.length_a   1.000
_cell.length_b   1.000
_cell.length_c   1.000
_cell.angle_alpha   90.00
_cell.angle_beta   90.00
_cell.angle_gamma   90.00
#
_symmetry.space_group_name_H-M   'P 1'
#
loop_
_entity.id
_entity.type
_entity.pdbx_description
1 polymer ?
#
loop_
_entity_poly.entity_id
_entity_poly.type
_entity_poly.pdbx_seq_one_letter_code
_entity_poly.pdbx_strand_id
1 'polypeptide(L)'
;MARIHHFQNNELILKLAREGHRLTYCGAEIHIFPDYSPEVSKKRVAFSEVKSQLKSASFLYRMFFPARSQPKPFKGNSPELDPDQGA
;
A
#
# COMPACT_ATOMS: atom_id res chain seq x y z
N MET A 1 -13.95 -17.44 2.36
CA MET A 1 -14.22 -15.99 2.41
C MET A 1 -14.83 -15.65 3.75
N ALA A 2 -14.25 -14.71 4.50
CA ALA A 2 -14.81 -14.26 5.78
C ALA A 2 -15.56 -12.94 5.56
N ARG A 3 -16.85 -12.88 5.94
CA ARG A 3 -17.68 -11.68 5.82
C ARG A 3 -17.75 -11.00 7.18
N ILE A 4 -17.12 -9.85 7.28
CA ILE A 4 -17.15 -9.03 8.51
C ILE A 4 -18.24 -7.97 8.33
N HIS A 5 -19.18 -7.93 9.28
CA HIS A 5 -20.30 -6.99 9.24
C HIS A 5 -19.84 -5.52 9.26
N HIS A 6 -18.83 -5.21 10.06
CA HIS A 6 -18.28 -3.86 10.18
C HIS A 6 -17.08 -3.64 9.26
N PHE A 7 -17.21 -2.68 8.36
CA PHE A 7 -16.14 -2.28 7.45
C PHE A 7 -14.86 -1.85 8.19
N GLN A 8 -14.99 -1.09 9.28
CA GLN A 8 -13.87 -0.62 10.09
C GLN A 8 -13.05 -1.77 10.67
N ASN A 9 -13.71 -2.84 11.14
CA ASN A 9 -13.02 -4.01 11.69
C ASN A 9 -12.26 -4.75 10.60
N ASN A 10 -12.83 -4.85 9.40
CA ASN A 10 -12.15 -5.45 8.25
C ASN A 10 -10.90 -4.64 7.88
N GLU A 11 -11.01 -3.31 7.82
CA GLU A 11 -9.85 -2.43 7.56
C GLU A 11 -8.78 -2.52 8.64
N LEU A 12 -9.17 -2.60 9.91
CA LEU A 12 -8.26 -2.76 11.03
C LEU A 12 -7.50 -4.09 10.94
N ILE A 13 -8.19 -5.20 10.71
CA ILE A 13 -7.57 -6.52 10.55
C ILE A 13 -6.60 -6.53 9.37
N LEU A 14 -7.00 -5.96 8.23
CA LEU A 14 -6.14 -5.85 7.04
C LEU A 14 -4.93 -4.94 7.28
N LYS A 15 -5.07 -3.89 8.10
CA LYS A 15 -3.96 -3.03 8.48
C LYS A 15 -2.98 -3.77 9.39
N LEU A 16 -3.48 -4.39 10.45
CA LEU A 16 -2.69 -5.19 11.38
C LEU A 16 -1.98 -6.35 10.68
N ALA A 17 -2.63 -7.01 9.71
CA ALA A 17 -2.03 -8.08 8.92
C ALA A 17 -0.92 -7.61 7.97
N ARG A 18 -0.89 -6.33 7.57
CA ARG A 18 0.18 -5.75 6.75
C ARG A 18 1.35 -5.23 7.58
N GLU A 19 1.06 -4.69 8.76
CA GLU A 19 2.06 -4.19 9.70
C GLU A 19 2.73 -5.34 10.46
N GLY A 20 1.98 -6.39 10.78
CA GLY A 20 2.50 -7.63 11.33
C GLY A 20 3.31 -8.39 10.28
N HIS A 21 4.63 -8.44 10.47
CA HIS A 21 5.54 -9.14 9.56
C HIS A 21 5.21 -10.62 9.37
N ARG A 22 4.64 -11.28 10.39
CA ARG A 22 4.31 -12.71 10.35
C ARG A 22 3.10 -13.00 11.23
N LEU A 23 2.01 -13.46 10.63
CA LEU A 23 0.81 -13.86 11.36
C LEU A 23 0.81 -15.39 11.46
N THR A 24 0.83 -15.93 12.68
CA THR A 24 0.83 -17.39 12.90
C THR A 24 -0.44 -17.82 13.62
N TYR A 25 -1.03 -18.93 13.16
CA TYR A 25 -2.18 -19.56 13.79
C TYR A 25 -1.93 -21.06 13.89
N CYS A 26 -2.02 -21.61 15.11
CA CYS A 26 -1.74 -23.03 15.39
C CYS A 26 -0.38 -23.52 14.85
N GLY A 27 0.65 -22.67 14.88
CA GLY A 27 1.98 -23.00 14.37
C GLY A 27 2.15 -22.89 12.84
N ALA A 28 1.08 -22.60 12.10
CA ALA A 28 1.12 -22.33 10.67
C ALA A 28 1.14 -20.83 10.38
N GLU A 29 1.90 -20.42 9.36
CA GLU A 29 1.90 -19.05 8.87
C GLU A 29 0.64 -18.80 8.03
N ILE A 30 -0.08 -17.73 8.35
CA ILE A 30 -1.32 -17.34 7.67
C ILE A 30 -1.16 -15.96 7.04
N HIS A 31 -1.71 -15.82 5.84
CA HIS A 31 -1.75 -14.55 5.12
C HIS A 31 -3.20 -14.13 4.91
N ILE A 32 -3.52 -12.90 5.30
CA ILE A 32 -4.86 -12.33 5.14
C ILE A 32 -4.84 -11.36 3.97
N PHE A 33 -5.56 -11.71 2.91
CA PHE A 33 -5.72 -10.84 1.74
C PHE A 33 -7.15 -10.30 1.65
N PRO A 34 -7.32 -9.05 1.19
CA PRO A 34 -8.64 -8.52 0.88
C PRO A 34 -9.27 -9.26 -0.31
N ASP A 35 -10.57 -9.51 -0.22
CA ASP A 35 -11.34 -10.18 -1.26
C ASP A 35 -11.78 -9.17 -2.33
N TYR A 36 -11.16 -9.25 -3.51
CA TYR A 36 -11.45 -8.36 -4.64
C TYR A 36 -12.15 -9.13 -5.76
N SER A 37 -13.08 -8.47 -6.44
CA SER A 37 -13.63 -8.98 -7.69
C SER A 37 -12.51 -9.16 -8.74
N PRO A 38 -12.65 -10.13 -9.67
CA PRO A 38 -11.62 -10.41 -10.67
C PRO A 38 -11.26 -9.18 -11.53
N GLU A 39 -12.22 -8.30 -11.80
CA GLU A 39 -11.99 -7.05 -12.52
C GLU A 39 -11.08 -6.08 -11.74
N VAL A 40 -11.30 -5.96 -10.42
CA VAL A 40 -10.48 -5.11 -9.54
C VAL A 40 -9.09 -5.70 -9.39
N SER A 41 -8.98 -7.02 -9.30
CA SER A 41 -7.68 -7.72 -9.29
C SER A 41 -6.89 -7.47 -10.56
N LYS A 42 -7.51 -7.55 -11.75
CA LYS A 42 -6.84 -7.22 -13.03
C LYS A 42 -6.33 -5.77 -13.06
N LYS A 43 -7.15 -4.81 -12.63
CA LYS A 43 -6.72 -3.40 -12.52
C LYS A 43 -5.53 -3.27 -11.57
N ARG A 44 -5.55 -3.96 -10.42
CA ARG A 44 -4.46 -3.94 -9.44
C ARG A 44 -3.15 -4.52 -9.94
N VAL A 45 -3.24 -5.55 -10.79
CA VAL A 45 -2.08 -6.14 -11.47
C VAL A 45 -1.52 -5.16 -12.50
N ALA A 46 -2.35 -4.43 -13.25
CA ALA A 46 -1.85 -3.42 -14.18
C ALA A 46 -1.01 -2.32 -13.49
N PHE A 47 -1.28 -2.02 -12.22
CA PHE A 47 -0.46 -1.11 -11.42
C PHE A 47 0.80 -1.75 -10.81
N SER A 48 1.12 -3.02 -11.07
CA SER A 48 2.32 -3.67 -10.52
C SER A 48 3.61 -3.04 -11.03
N GLU A 49 3.64 -2.66 -12.29
CA GLU A 49 4.79 -2.02 -12.93
C GLU A 49 5.08 -0.65 -12.29
N VAL A 50 4.04 0.16 -12.13
CA VAL A 50 4.10 1.46 -11.43
C VAL A 50 4.58 1.29 -9.98
N LYS A 51 4.12 0.24 -9.28
CA LYS A 51 4.60 -0.07 -7.91
C LYS A 51 6.06 -0.47 -7.87
N SER A 52 6.53 -1.21 -8.87
CA SER A 52 7.94 -1.61 -8.96
C SER A 52 8.83 -0.38 -9.14
N GLN A 53 8.43 0.54 -10.04
CA GLN A 53 9.12 1.80 -10.26
C GLN A 53 9.09 2.73 -9.02
N LEU A 54 7.95 2.81 -8.33
CA LEU A 54 7.83 3.57 -7.07
C LEU A 54 8.69 2.97 -5.95
N LYS A 55 8.76 1.64 -5.86
CA LYS A 55 9.61 0.94 -4.89
C LYS A 55 11.09 1.14 -5.20
N SER A 56 11.51 1.10 -6.47
CA SER A 56 12.89 1.39 -6.85
C SER A 56 13.27 2.84 -6.61
N ALA A 57 12.31 3.76 -6.71
CA ALA A 57 12.51 5.17 -6.41
C ALA A 57 12.31 5.52 -4.91
N SER A 58 12.20 4.53 -4.03
CA SER A 58 12.01 4.71 -2.56
C SER A 58 10.82 5.59 -2.17
N PHE A 59 9.79 5.70 -3.02
CA PHE A 59 8.58 6.46 -2.70
C PHE A 59 7.57 5.59 -1.93
N LEU A 60 7.02 6.18 -0.86
CA LEU A 60 5.91 5.59 -0.12
C LEU A 60 4.63 5.71 -0.95
N TYR A 61 4.06 4.57 -1.37
CA TYR A 61 2.79 4.54 -2.08
C TYR A 61 1.68 3.91 -1.22
N ARG A 62 0.44 4.40 -1.36
CA ARG A 62 -0.75 3.77 -0.76
C ARG A 62 -1.75 3.47 -1.88
N MET A 63 -2.20 2.21 -1.95
CA MET A 63 -3.24 1.80 -2.87
C MET A 63 -4.58 1.71 -2.13
N PHE A 64 -5.52 2.58 -2.49
CA PHE A 64 -6.86 2.62 -1.91
C PHE A 64 -7.81 1.65 -2.64
N PHE A 65 -8.79 1.15 -1.90
CA PHE A 65 -9.92 0.43 -2.46
C PHE A 65 -10.71 1.32 -3.45
N PRO A 66 -11.25 0.78 -4.56
CA PRO A 66 -11.05 -0.58 -5.09
C PRO A 66 -9.74 -0.73 -5.86
N ALA A 67 -9.32 0.27 -6.64
CA ALA A 67 -8.04 0.30 -7.34
C ALA A 67 -7.62 1.76 -7.64
N ARG A 68 -7.51 2.59 -6.60
CA ARG A 68 -7.04 3.97 -6.75
C ARG A 68 -5.63 4.07 -6.16
N SER A 69 -4.63 4.31 -6.99
CA SER A 69 -3.29 4.70 -6.53
C SER A 69 -3.24 6.21 -6.38
N GLN A 70 -3.01 6.70 -5.17
CA GLN A 70 -2.63 8.10 -4.96
C GLN A 70 -1.16 8.11 -4.53
N PRO A 71 -0.28 8.86 -5.23
CA PRO A 71 1.06 9.12 -4.70
C PRO A 71 0.90 9.87 -3.39
N LYS A 72 1.56 9.41 -2.32
CA LYS A 72 1.67 10.24 -1.12
C LYS A 72 2.79 11.26 -1.37
N PRO A 73 2.60 12.55 -1.04
CA PRO A 73 3.70 13.49 -1.05
C PRO A 73 4.79 12.99 -0.08
N PHE A 74 6.01 12.89 -0.60
CA PHE A 74 7.21 12.60 0.18
C PHE A 74 7.42 13.76 1.15
N LYS A 75 7.17 13.56 2.43
CA LYS A 75 7.53 14.52 3.47
C LYS A 75 8.92 14.16 3.98
N GLY A 76 9.94 14.59 3.24
CA GLY A 76 11.35 14.45 3.59
C GLY A 76 12.14 15.53 2.87
N ASN A 77 12.55 16.55 3.64
CA ASN A 77 13.39 17.71 3.31
C ASN A 77 13.32 18.29 1.90
N SER A 78 12.76 19.50 1.79
CA SER A 78 13.29 20.48 0.87
C SER A 78 14.79 20.63 1.13
N PRO A 79 15.69 20.44 0.15
CA PRO A 79 16.87 21.27 0.16
C PRO A 79 16.37 22.69 -0.07
N GLU A 80 16.56 23.55 0.92
CA GLU A 80 16.53 24.99 0.73
C GLU A 80 17.50 25.30 -0.40
N LEU A 81 16.95 25.59 -1.59
CA LEU A 81 17.72 26.10 -2.71
C LEU A 81 18.05 27.54 -2.34
N ASP A 82 19.23 27.74 -1.76
CA ASP A 82 19.87 29.05 -1.67
C ASP A 82 19.83 29.70 -3.06
N PRO A 83 19.18 30.86 -3.24
CA PRO A 83 19.26 31.60 -4.49
C PRO A 83 20.62 32.32 -4.54
N ASP A 84 21.25 32.27 -5.71
CA ASP A 84 22.46 33.02 -6.09
C ASP A 84 23.81 32.57 -5.52
N GLN A 85 24.43 31.62 -6.24
CA GLN A 85 25.82 31.79 -6.65
C GLN A 85 25.89 31.92 -8.18
N GLY A 86 25.90 33.18 -8.65
CA GLY A 86 26.84 33.71 -9.63
C GLY A 86 26.69 33.38 -11.12
N ALA A 87 26.31 34.40 -11.89
CA ALA A 87 26.95 34.77 -13.16
C ALA A 87 26.82 36.28 -13.38
#